data_AF-A0A660XJ08-F1
#
_entry.id   AF-A0A660XJ08-F1
#
_cell.length_a   1.000
_cell.length_b   1.000
_cell.length_c   1.000
_cell.angle_alpha   90.00
_cell.angle_beta   90.00
_cell.angle_gamma   90.00
#
_symmetry.space_group_name_H-M   'P 1'
#
loop_
_entity.id
_entity.type
_entity.pdbx_description
1 polymer ?
#
loop_
_entity_poly.entity_id
_entity_poly.type
_entity_poly.pdbx_seq_one_letter_code
_entity_poly.pdbx_strand_id
1 'polypeptide(L)'
;MAVRAPQWNDTLWVDSPALNLVELRGKKVLLDFFTYGCINCLNNLSAIKQLQNEYPDLRVIGVHTGKFTREKESASILKAMKRLG
;
A
#
# COMPACT_ATOMS: atom_id res chain seq x y z
N MET A 1 12.91 23.25 4.28
CA MET A 1 13.51 22.01 4.82
C MET A 1 12.68 20.83 4.28
N ALA A 2 13.30 19.81 3.69
CA ALA A 2 12.56 18.65 3.17
C ALA A 2 12.33 17.62 4.29
N VAL A 3 11.10 17.13 4.43
CA VAL A 3 10.78 15.98 5.30
C VAL A 3 11.04 14.71 4.49
N ARG A 4 11.94 13.85 4.98
CA ARG A 4 12.27 12.58 4.31
C ARG A 4 11.29 11.49 4.73
N ALA A 5 10.95 10.60 3.80
CA ALA A 5 10.19 9.40 4.12
C ALA A 5 10.96 8.54 5.15
N PRO A 6 10.28 8.01 6.19
CA PRO A 6 10.90 7.12 7.15
C PRO A 6 11.27 5.78 6.49
N GLN A 7 12.28 5.09 7.02
CA GLN A 7 12.63 3.73 6.60
C GLN A 7 11.49 2.75 6.89
N TRP A 8 11.46 1.64 6.14
CA TRP A 8 10.61 0.51 6.49
C TRP A 8 11.11 -0.13 7.80
N ASN A 9 10.17 -0.48 8.68
CA ASN A 9 10.43 -1.28 9.87
C ASN A 9 10.01 -2.74 9.59
N ASP A 10 10.01 -3.64 10.58
CA ASP A 10 9.61 -5.04 10.42
C ASP A 10 8.21 -5.19 9.78
N THR A 11 8.19 -5.29 8.45
CA THR A 11 6.98 -5.30 7.61
C THR A 11 6.92 -6.59 6.79
N LEU A 12 5.75 -7.20 6.75
CA LEU A 12 5.46 -8.27 5.81
C LEU A 12 5.07 -7.67 4.45
N TRP A 13 5.75 -8.08 3.39
CA TRP A 13 5.44 -7.67 2.02
C TRP A 13 4.55 -8.71 1.34
N VAL A 14 3.57 -8.22 0.58
CA VAL A 14 2.63 -9.01 -0.21
C VAL A 14 2.75 -8.55 -1.65
N ASP A 15 2.58 -9.47 -2.60
CA ASP A 15 2.65 -9.25 -4.06
C ASP A 15 4.00 -8.71 -4.59
N SER A 16 5.02 -8.59 -3.73
CA SER A 16 6.39 -8.21 -4.09
C SER A 16 7.41 -8.59 -3.01
N PRO A 17 8.70 -8.70 -3.35
CA PRO A 17 9.78 -8.63 -2.37
C PRO A 17 9.81 -7.25 -1.69
N ALA A 18 10.46 -7.17 -0.52
CA ALA A 18 10.63 -5.91 0.19
C ALA A 18 11.33 -4.86 -0.70
N LEU A 19 10.70 -3.70 -0.88
CA LEU A 19 11.27 -2.60 -1.66
C LEU A 19 12.26 -1.81 -0.82
N ASN A 20 13.41 -1.43 -1.35
CA ASN A 20 14.34 -0.53 -0.67
C ASN A 20 14.04 0.94 -1.04
N LEU A 21 13.97 1.84 -0.06
CA LEU A 21 13.77 3.28 -0.33
C LEU A 21 14.86 3.89 -1.22
N VAL A 22 16.09 3.36 -1.20
CA VAL A 22 17.17 3.79 -2.09
C VAL A 22 16.81 3.50 -3.56
N GLU A 23 16.18 2.35 -3.83
CA GLU A 23 15.73 1.95 -5.17
C GLU A 23 14.50 2.73 -5.65
N LEU A 24 13.82 3.42 -4.74
CA LEU A 24 12.68 4.29 -5.03
C LEU A 24 13.09 5.75 -5.30
N ARG A 25 14.37 6.11 -5.13
CA ARG A 25 14.83 7.47 -5.42
C ARG A 25 14.62 7.82 -6.89
N GLY A 26 14.17 9.04 -7.14
CA GLY A 26 13.84 9.53 -8.48
C GLY A 26 12.51 9.03 -9.04
N LYS A 27 11.79 8.16 -8.31
CA LYS A 27 10.45 7.69 -8.69
C LYS A 27 9.38 8.46 -7.92
N LYS A 28 8.21 8.64 -8.53
CA LYS A 28 7.01 9.09 -7.83
C LYS A 28 6.43 7.91 -7.07
N VAL A 29 6.23 8.09 -5.77
CA VAL A 29 5.70 7.04 -4.89
C VAL A 29 4.50 7.57 -4.14
N LEU A 30 3.37 6.88 -4.24
CA LEU A 30 2.18 7.08 -3.42
C LEU A 30 2.12 5.99 -2.36
N LEU A 31 2.05 6.40 -1.10
CA LEU A 31 1.74 5.50 0.02
C LEU A 31 0.26 5.62 0.34
N ASP A 32 -0.48 4.53 0.14
CA ASP A 32 -1.90 4.45 0.49
C ASP A 32 -2.07 3.71 1.83
N PHE A 33 -2.37 4.44 2.89
CA PHE A 33 -2.60 3.86 4.21
C PHE A 33 -4.05 3.40 4.30
N PHE A 34 -4.24 2.09 4.36
CA PHE A 34 -5.58 1.51 4.25
C PHE A 34 -5.79 0.34 5.20
N THR A 35 -7.04 -0.08 5.34
CA THR A 35 -7.39 -1.38 5.91
C THR A 35 -8.57 -1.95 5.15
N TYR A 36 -8.58 -3.26 4.90
CA TYR A 36 -9.53 -3.91 4.00
C TYR A 36 -10.99 -3.89 4.49
N GLY A 37 -11.24 -3.59 5.77
CA GLY A 37 -12.58 -3.42 6.33
C GLY A 37 -13.12 -1.99 6.26
N CYS A 38 -12.35 -1.01 5.80
CA CYS A 38 -12.75 0.39 5.77
C CYS A 38 -13.44 0.77 4.45
N ILE A 39 -14.72 1.12 4.49
CA ILE A 39 -15.48 1.48 3.28
C ILE A 39 -14.87 2.69 2.55
N ASN A 40 -14.32 3.66 3.28
CA ASN A 40 -13.67 4.83 2.67
C ASN A 40 -12.40 4.43 1.91
N CYS A 41 -11.62 3.48 2.45
CA CYS A 41 -10.46 2.94 1.74
C CYS A 41 -10.89 2.21 0.47
N LEU A 42 -11.94 1.39 0.55
CA LEU A 42 -12.46 0.64 -0.60
C LEU A 42 -12.98 1.58 -1.71
N ASN A 43 -13.66 2.67 -1.34
CA ASN A 43 -14.14 3.68 -2.29
C ASN A 43 -12.99 4.39 -3.01
N ASN A 44 -11.82 4.54 -2.37
CA ASN A 44 -10.65 5.17 -2.98
C ASN A 44 -9.89 4.27 -3.96
N LEU A 45 -10.11 2.94 -3.94
CA LEU A 45 -9.37 2.01 -4.80
C LEU A 45 -9.56 2.32 -6.29
N SER A 46 -10.74 2.79 -6.70
CA SER A 46 -11.02 3.17 -8.09
C SER A 46 -10.18 4.37 -8.53
N ALA A 47 -10.07 5.40 -7.69
CA ALA A 47 -9.25 6.58 -7.94
C ALA A 47 -7.75 6.25 -8.00
N ILE A 48 -7.28 5.37 -7.11
CA ILE A 48 -5.89 4.90 -7.14
C ILE A 48 -5.59 4.14 -8.44
N LYS A 49 -6.49 3.25 -8.87
CA LYS A 49 -6.36 2.54 -10.15
C LYS A 49 -6.33 3.50 -11.34
N GLN A 50 -7.14 4.56 -11.31
CA GLN A 50 -7.10 5.61 -12.34
C GLN A 50 -5.75 6.35 -12.36
N LEU A 51 -5.23 6.74 -11.18
CA LEU A 51 -3.92 7.38 -11.08
C LEU A 51 -2.79 6.50 -11.62
N GLN A 52 -2.82 5.20 -11.36
CA GLN A 52 -1.82 4.28 -11.93
C GLN A 52 -1.87 4.19 -13.46
N ASN A 53 -3.08 4.28 -14.03
CA ASN A 53 -3.25 4.28 -15.49
C ASN A 53 -2.80 5.60 -16.12
N GLU A 54 -3.07 6.73 -15.46
CA GLU A 54 -2.70 8.07 -15.94
C GLU A 54 -1.19 8.34 -15.80
N TYR A 55 -0.56 7.81 -14.76
CA TYR A 55 0.86 7.98 -14.45
C TYR A 55 1.59 6.63 -14.40
N PRO A 56 2.03 6.09 -15.55
CA PRO A 56 2.73 4.80 -15.60
C PRO A 56 4.04 4.75 -14.80
N ASP A 57 4.63 5.91 -14.50
CA ASP A 57 5.84 6.06 -13.68
C ASP A 57 5.54 6.10 -12.16
N LEU A 58 4.26 6.24 -11.77
CA LEU A 58 3.84 6.25 -10.38
C LEU A 58 3.87 4.83 -9.79
N ARG A 59 4.60 4.67 -8.69
CA ARG A 59 4.54 3.48 -7.86
C ARG A 59 3.55 3.68 -6.72
N VAL A 60 2.58 2.79 -6.58
CA VAL A 60 1.66 2.77 -5.44
C VAL A 60 2.07 1.65 -4.50
N ILE A 61 2.20 1.97 -3.21
CA ILE A 61 2.46 1.01 -2.14
C ILE A 61 1.29 1.11 -1.14
N GLY A 62 0.51 0.03 -1.04
CA GLY A 62 -0.54 -0.09 -0.03
C GLY A 62 0.06 -0.42 1.33
N VAL A 63 -0.08 0.49 2.29
CA VAL A 63 0.37 0.32 3.68
C VAL A 63 -0.81 -0.14 4.53
N HIS A 64 -1.02 -1.45 4.57
CA HIS A 64 -2.12 -2.04 5.33
C HIS A 64 -1.91 -1.86 6.84
N THR A 65 -2.81 -1.11 7.47
CA THR A 65 -2.75 -0.75 8.90
C THR A 65 -4.05 -1.20 9.58
N GLY A 66 -4.09 -2.48 9.98
CA GLY A 66 -5.29 -3.12 10.50
C GLY A 66 -5.91 -2.41 11.71
N LYS A 67 -7.19 -2.04 11.60
CA LYS A 67 -7.95 -1.38 12.67
C LYS A 67 -8.37 -2.37 13.76
N PHE A 68 -8.81 -3.57 13.36
CA PHE A 68 -9.23 -4.64 14.26
C PHE A 68 -8.25 -5.81 14.30
N THR A 69 -8.31 -6.64 15.34
CA THR A 69 -7.40 -7.79 15.52
C THR A 69 -7.38 -8.74 14.32
N ARG A 70 -8.56 -9.05 13.76
CA ARG A 70 -8.67 -9.89 12.55
C ARG A 70 -7.94 -9.29 11.35
N GLU A 71 -7.91 -7.96 11.25
CA GLU A 71 -7.21 -7.26 10.17
C GLU A 71 -5.69 -7.31 10.32
N LYS A 72 -5.16 -7.82 11.43
CA LYS A 72 -3.73 -8.03 11.63
C LYS A 72 -3.29 -9.47 11.34
N GLU A 73 -4.24 -10.38 11.11
CA GLU A 73 -3.95 -11.78 10.79
C GLU A 73 -3.52 -11.92 9.33
N SER A 74 -2.33 -12.48 9.09
CA SER A 74 -1.78 -12.62 7.73
C SER A 74 -2.71 -13.38 6.79
N ALA A 75 -3.38 -14.44 7.26
CA ALA A 75 -4.34 -15.20 6.45
C ALA A 75 -5.54 -14.35 6.01
N SER A 76 -6.05 -13.50 6.91
CA SER A 76 -7.16 -12.59 6.63
C SER A 76 -6.73 -11.48 5.65
N ILE A 77 -5.52 -10.92 5.81
CA ILE A 77 -4.94 -9.94 4.89
C ILE A 77 -4.78 -10.55 3.48
N LEU A 78 -4.14 -11.71 3.36
CA LEU A 78 -3.92 -12.36 2.07
C LEU A 78 -5.23 -12.70 1.35
N LYS A 79 -6.24 -13.14 2.10
CA LYS A 79 -7.59 -13.37 1.54
C LYS A 79 -8.22 -12.06 1.05
N ALA A 80 -8.03 -10.97 1.78
CA ALA A 80 -8.52 -9.67 1.37
C ALA A 80 -7.80 -9.14 0.12
N MET A 81 -6.47 -9.26 0.04
CA MET A 81 -5.69 -8.80 -1.13
C MET A 81 -6.15 -9.51 -2.40
N LYS A 82 -6.33 -10.85 -2.34
CA LYS A 82 -6.89 -11.62 -3.47
C LYS A 82 -8.28 -11.17 -3.91
N ARG A 83 -9.10 -10.66 -2.99
CA ARG A 83 -10.45 -10.17 -3.30
C ARG A 83 -10.45 -8.78 -3.91
N LEU A 84 -9.51 -7.92 -3.49
CA LEU A 84 -9.48 -6.51 -3.86
C LEU A 84 -8.67 -6.25 -5.15
N GLY A 85 -7.76 -7.16 -5.49
CA GLY A 85 -6.97 -7.09 -6.73
C GLY A 85 -6.14 -5.83 -6.77
#